data_AF-A0A3C0MGD4-F1
#
_entry.id   AF-A0A3C0MGD4-F1
#
_cell.length_a   1.000
_cell.length_b   1.000
_cell.length_c   1.000
_cell.angle_alpha   90.00
_cell.angle_beta   90.00
_cell.angle_gamma   90.00
#
_symmetry.space_group_name_H-M   'P 1'
#
loop_
_entity.id
_entity.type
_entity.pdbx_description
1 polymer ?
#
loop_
_entity_poly.entity_id
_entity_poly.type
_entity_poly.pdbx_seq_one_letter_code
_entity_poly.pdbx_strand_id
1 'polypeptide(L)'
;MARELVISIDAMGGDHAPQAIVEGTALAQIRIPKVKFLLHGDHAKLQQLMVPHQALAKVSQIRHCDDVVAMDEKPGQALRKGRNSSMWRAIDSVKAGEAQVVVSAGNTGALMAMAKFQLRTIEGLSRPAIAAIWPTIRGQSVVLDVGANIDQDARQL
;
A
#
# COMPACT_ATOMS: atom_id res chain seq x y z
N MET A 1 2.65 -10.32 24.48
CA MET A 1 1.47 -9.46 24.21
C MET A 1 1.32 -9.34 22.71
N ALA A 2 0.16 -9.63 22.12
CA ALA A 2 -0.03 -9.48 20.68
C ALA A 2 0.07 -7.98 20.34
N ARG A 3 1.07 -7.60 19.53
CA ARG A 3 1.28 -6.24 19.07
C ARG A 3 0.05 -5.80 18.28
N GLU A 4 -0.48 -4.62 18.59
CA GLU A 4 -1.58 -4.02 17.85
C GLU A 4 -1.14 -3.81 16.38
N LEU A 5 -1.91 -4.34 15.43
CA LEU A 5 -1.58 -4.28 14.01
C LEU A 5 -2.18 -3.00 13.41
N VAL A 6 -1.32 -2.12 12.91
CA VAL A 6 -1.69 -0.90 12.19
C VAL A 6 -1.28 -1.04 10.72
N ILE A 7 -2.27 -0.95 9.83
CA ILE A 7 -2.08 -1.00 8.38
C ILE A 7 -2.22 0.40 7.80
N SER A 8 -1.19 0.87 7.12
CA SER A 8 -1.21 2.10 6.35
C SER A 8 -1.76 1.82 4.95
N ILE A 9 -2.70 2.62 4.49
CA ILE A 9 -3.40 2.39 3.24
C ILE A 9 -3.35 3.67 2.41
N ASP A 10 -2.81 3.55 1.20
CA ASP A 10 -3.03 4.53 0.14
C ASP A 10 -4.47 4.40 -0.34
N ALA A 11 -5.33 5.31 0.11
CA ALA A 11 -6.76 5.21 -0.15
C ALA A 11 -7.15 5.78 -1.52
N MET A 12 -6.22 6.42 -2.24
CA MET A 12 -6.51 7.11 -3.51
C MET A 12 -6.00 6.35 -4.73
N GLY A 13 -5.16 5.32 -4.55
CA GLY A 13 -4.62 4.51 -5.64
C GLY A 13 -5.59 3.42 -6.09
N GLY A 14 -5.80 3.34 -7.41
CA GLY A 14 -6.57 2.29 -8.08
C GLY A 14 -7.80 2.82 -8.84
N ASP A 15 -8.30 2.04 -9.80
CA ASP A 15 -9.31 2.48 -10.77
C ASP A 15 -10.64 2.91 -10.13
N HIS A 16 -11.00 2.31 -9.00
CA HIS A 16 -12.24 2.55 -8.27
C HIS A 16 -12.00 3.21 -6.89
N ALA A 17 -10.83 3.81 -6.70
CA ALA A 17 -10.49 4.53 -5.49
C ALA A 17 -11.22 5.89 -5.44
N PRO A 18 -11.54 6.43 -4.25
CA PRO A 18 -11.31 5.83 -2.93
C PRO A 18 -12.37 4.83 -2.47
N GLN A 19 -13.49 4.70 -3.19
CA GLN A 19 -14.64 3.91 -2.75
C GLN A 19 -14.30 2.43 -2.50
N ALA A 20 -13.72 1.75 -3.49
CA ALA A 20 -13.40 0.32 -3.38
C ALA A 20 -12.39 0.04 -2.25
N ILE A 21 -11.48 0.99 -1.97
CA ILE A 21 -10.51 0.87 -0.88
C ILE A 21 -11.20 0.98 0.48
N VAL A 22 -12.11 1.93 0.66
CA VAL A 22 -12.89 2.07 1.90
C VAL A 22 -13.74 0.82 2.15
N GLU A 23 -14.45 0.33 1.14
CA GLU A 23 -15.26 -0.89 1.24
C GLU A 23 -14.41 -2.12 1.59
N GLY A 24 -13.28 -2.31 0.90
CA GLY A 24 -12.33 -3.39 1.19
C GLY A 24 -11.74 -3.31 2.61
N THR A 25 -11.46 -2.09 3.08
CA THR A 25 -10.97 -1.86 4.45
C THR A 25 -12.05 -2.19 5.48
N ALA A 26 -13.31 -1.87 5.21
CA ALA A 26 -14.43 -2.23 6.08
C ALA A 26 -14.58 -3.76 6.21
N LEU A 27 -14.41 -4.49 5.11
CA LEU A 27 -14.40 -5.96 5.13
C LEU A 27 -13.19 -6.52 5.92
N ALA A 28 -12.01 -5.92 5.75
CA ALA A 28 -10.81 -6.32 6.48
C ALA A 28 -10.95 -6.11 7.99
N GLN A 29 -11.55 -5.00 8.41
CA GLN A 29 -11.83 -4.68 9.81
C GLN A 29 -12.64 -5.78 10.52
N ILE A 30 -13.59 -6.40 9.81
CA ILE A 30 -14.42 -7.49 10.34
C ILE A 30 -13.59 -8.78 10.47
N ARG A 31 -12.71 -9.05 9.50
CA ARG A 31 -11.94 -10.30 9.42
C ARG A 31 -10.71 -10.33 10.32
N ILE A 32 -10.17 -9.16 10.68
CA ILE A 32 -8.91 -9.03 11.43
C ILE A 32 -9.20 -8.32 12.76
N PRO A 33 -9.42 -9.08 13.85
CA PRO A 33 -9.68 -8.48 15.16
C PRO A 33 -8.56 -7.56 15.61
N LYS A 34 -8.91 -6.39 16.18
CA LYS A 34 -7.98 -5.38 16.73
C LYS A 34 -7.04 -4.71 15.72
N VAL A 35 -7.33 -4.82 14.41
CA VAL A 35 -6.62 -4.04 13.40
C VAL A 35 -6.99 -2.56 13.49
N LYS A 36 -6.02 -1.69 13.25
CA LYS A 36 -6.21 -0.25 13.05
C LYS A 36 -5.73 0.16 11.66
N PHE A 37 -6.28 1.25 11.15
CA PHE A 37 -5.94 1.73 9.80
C PHE A 37 -5.51 3.20 9.80
N LEU A 38 -4.52 3.52 8.97
CA LEU A 38 -4.19 4.88 8.57
C LEU A 38 -4.58 5.03 7.10
N LEU A 39 -5.64 5.79 6.82
CA LEU A 39 -6.14 6.01 5.46
C LEU A 39 -5.56 7.31 4.92
N HIS A 40 -4.69 7.23 3.91
CA HIS A 40 -4.04 8.38 3.31
C HIS A 40 -4.78 8.86 2.06
N GLY A 41 -5.22 10.12 2.04
CA GLY A 41 -5.94 10.68 0.89
C GLY A 41 -6.72 11.97 1.16
N ASP A 42 -7.64 12.30 0.27
CA ASP A 42 -8.53 13.46 0.42
C ASP A 42 -9.47 13.25 1.62
N HIS A 43 -9.38 14.16 2.61
CA HIS A 43 -10.09 13.98 3.87
C HIS A 43 -11.61 14.04 3.69
N ALA A 44 -12.09 14.98 2.87
CA ALA A 44 -13.53 15.17 2.66
C ALA A 44 -14.14 13.96 1.97
N LYS A 45 -13.49 13.45 0.91
CA LYS A 45 -13.95 12.26 0.18
C LYS A 45 -13.97 11.03 1.08
N LEU A 46 -12.89 10.78 1.83
CA LEU A 46 -12.80 9.63 2.73
C LEU A 46 -13.82 9.72 3.87
N GLN A 47 -13.97 10.89 4.48
CA GLN A 47 -14.94 11.10 5.55
C GLN A 47 -16.37 10.80 5.09
N GLN A 48 -16.75 11.25 3.90
CA GLN A 48 -18.07 10.98 3.33
C GLN A 48 -18.29 9.48 3.09
N LEU A 49 -17.31 8.78 2.52
CA LEU A 49 -17.39 7.34 2.26
C LEU A 49 -17.41 6.50 3.54
N MET A 50 -16.87 7.01 4.64
CA MET A 50 -16.85 6.30 5.92
C MET A 50 -18.16 6.43 6.73
N VAL A 51 -19.07 7.34 6.36
CA VAL A 51 -20.38 7.51 7.02
C VAL A 51 -21.16 6.19 7.16
N PRO A 52 -21.33 5.35 6.12
CA PRO A 52 -22.00 4.06 6.25
C PRO A 52 -21.19 3.00 7.04
N HIS A 53 -19.91 3.25 7.33
CA HIS A 53 -18.99 2.29 7.96
C HIS A 53 -18.53 2.74 9.35
N GLN A 54 -19.47 2.97 10.27
CA GLN A 54 -19.15 3.50 11.61
C GLN A 54 -18.16 2.65 12.42
N ALA A 55 -18.18 1.32 12.26
CA ALA A 55 -17.22 0.44 12.92
C ALA A 55 -15.79 0.65 12.40
N LEU A 56 -15.64 0.82 11.08
CA LEU A 56 -14.36 1.16 10.45
C LEU A 56 -13.86 2.53 10.94
N ALA A 57 -14.76 3.53 11.02
CA ALA A 57 -14.40 4.87 11.49
C ALA A 57 -13.81 4.88 12.91
N LYS A 58 -14.25 3.98 13.80
CA LYS A 58 -13.72 3.87 15.17
C LYS A 58 -12.30 3.33 15.25
N VAL A 59 -11.84 2.62 14.22
CA VAL A 59 -10.51 1.98 14.19
C VAL A 59 -9.59 2.58 13.12
N SER A 60 -10.01 3.67 12.48
CA SER A 60 -9.27 4.29 11.38
C SER A 60 -8.98 5.75 11.67
N GLN A 61 -7.81 6.21 11.22
CA GLN A 61 -7.45 7.62 11.18
C GLN A 61 -7.25 8.05 9.73
N ILE A 62 -7.93 9.11 9.31
CA ILE A 62 -7.71 9.72 8.01
C ILE A 62 -6.49 10.66 8.10
N ARG A 63 -5.54 10.51 7.18
CA ARG A 63 -4.36 11.36 7.02
C ARG A 63 -4.49 12.10 5.69
N HIS A 64 -4.81 13.39 5.78
CA HIS A 64 -5.03 14.19 4.59
C HIS A 64 -3.78 14.26 3.71
N CYS A 65 -3.96 14.09 2.41
CA CYS A 65 -2.94 14.28 1.37
C CYS A 65 -3.56 15.07 0.21
N ASP A 66 -2.84 16.06 -0.30
CA ASP A 66 -3.29 16.94 -1.39
C ASP A 66 -3.00 16.36 -2.79
N ASP A 67 -2.15 15.33 -2.86
CA ASP A 67 -1.60 14.80 -4.11
C ASP A 67 -1.80 13.28 -4.22
N VAL A 68 -1.89 12.79 -5.46
CA VAL A 68 -2.12 11.39 -5.80
C VAL A 68 -1.27 11.04 -7.01
N VAL A 69 -0.59 9.89 -6.96
CA VAL A 69 0.16 9.39 -8.13
C VAL A 69 -0.83 8.84 -9.15
N ALA A 70 -0.82 9.39 -10.37
CA ALA A 70 -1.68 8.90 -11.44
C ALA A 70 -1.20 7.54 -11.98
N MET A 71 -2.14 6.74 -12.48
CA MET A 71 -1.85 5.36 -12.92
C MET A 71 -0.93 5.31 -14.14
N ASP A 72 -0.91 6.34 -14.99
CA ASP A 72 -0.08 6.47 -16.18
C ASP A 72 1.28 7.15 -15.93
N GLU A 73 1.55 7.58 -14.69
CA GLU A 73 2.83 8.20 -14.36
C GLU A 73 3.99 7.21 -14.48
N LYS A 74 5.09 7.70 -15.07
CA LYS A 74 6.34 6.95 -15.10
C LYS A 74 6.92 6.89 -13.67
N PRO A 75 7.42 5.74 -13.19
CA PRO A 75 7.90 5.58 -11.81
C PRO A 75 8.94 6.62 -11.37
N GLY A 76 9.87 6.97 -12.26
CA GLY A 76 10.90 7.99 -11.97
C GLY A 76 10.34 9.41 -11.81
N GLN A 77 9.22 9.74 -12.48
CA GLN A 77 8.55 11.02 -12.31
C GLN A 77 7.73 11.03 -11.01
N ALA A 78 6.95 9.98 -10.77
CA ALA A 78 6.20 9.79 -9.54
C ALA A 78 7.11 9.89 -8.30
N LEU A 79 8.29 9.27 -8.34
CA LEU A 79 9.27 9.34 -7.24
C LEU A 79 9.77 10.77 -6.97
N ARG A 80 9.91 11.60 -8.01
CA ARG A 80 10.42 12.97 -7.88
C ARG A 80 9.34 13.95 -7.43
N LYS A 81 8.13 13.84 -7.98
CA LYS A 81 7.02 14.79 -7.75
C LYS A 81 6.13 14.37 -6.59
N GLY A 82 5.87 13.08 -6.43
CA GLY A 82 4.88 12.54 -5.49
C GLY A 82 5.32 12.47 -4.03
N ARG A 83 6.27 13.30 -3.56
CA ARG A 83 6.78 13.27 -2.18
C ARG A 83 5.74 13.58 -1.09
N ASN A 84 4.60 14.12 -1.48
CA ASN A 84 3.46 14.36 -0.58
C ASN A 84 2.19 13.63 -1.02
N SER A 85 2.30 12.70 -1.98
CA SER A 85 1.17 11.91 -2.45
C SER A 85 0.64 10.98 -1.36
N SER A 86 -0.63 10.56 -1.49
CA SER A 86 -1.24 9.54 -0.62
C SER A 86 -0.35 8.28 -0.50
N MET A 87 0.17 7.79 -1.63
CA MET A 87 1.08 6.64 -1.70
C MET A 87 2.37 6.90 -0.92
N TRP A 88 3.01 8.06 -1.12
CA TRP A 88 4.25 8.38 -0.41
C TRP A 88 4.04 8.46 1.09
N ARG A 89 3.00 9.18 1.52
CA ARG A 89 2.67 9.37 2.94
C ARG A 89 2.28 8.05 3.60
N ALA A 90 1.64 7.14 2.86
CA ALA A 90 1.32 5.80 3.37
C ALA A 90 2.58 4.99 3.67
N ILE A 91 3.60 5.05 2.81
CA ILE A 91 4.89 4.41 3.02
C ILE A 91 5.67 5.09 4.17
N ASP A 92 5.59 6.42 4.25
CA ASP A 92 6.25 7.21 5.30
C ASP A 92 5.76 6.82 6.70
N SER A 93 4.46 6.54 6.87
CA SER A 93 3.91 6.01 8.13
C SER A 93 4.55 4.70 8.58
N VAL A 94 4.92 3.81 7.63
CA VAL A 94 5.64 2.57 7.96
C VAL A 94 7.09 2.88 8.35
N LYS A 95 7.74 3.78 7.60
CA LYS A 95 9.11 4.24 7.89
C LYS A 95 9.23 4.89 9.26
N ALA A 96 8.22 5.68 9.66
CA ALA A 96 8.13 6.35 10.96
C ALA A 96 7.76 5.39 12.11
N GLY A 97 7.40 4.13 11.82
CA GLY A 97 6.98 3.16 12.81
C GLY A 97 5.53 3.30 13.28
N GLU A 98 4.75 4.20 12.68
CA GLU A 98 3.33 4.39 12.96
C GLU A 98 2.48 3.22 12.45
N ALA A 99 2.93 2.55 11.38
CA ALA A 99 2.30 1.36 10.81
C ALA A 99 3.31 0.22 10.60
N GLN A 100 2.82 -1.01 10.51
CA GLN A 100 3.67 -2.19 10.25
C GLN A 100 3.68 -2.60 8.77
N VAL A 101 2.62 -2.26 8.03
CA VAL A 101 2.44 -2.65 6.63
C VAL A 101 1.83 -1.47 5.88
N VAL A 102 2.20 -1.34 4.61
CA VAL A 102 1.55 -0.43 3.65
C VAL A 102 0.86 -1.22 2.55
N VAL A 103 -0.35 -0.81 2.16
CA VAL A 103 -1.13 -1.38 1.06
C VAL A 103 -1.54 -0.26 0.09
N SER A 104 -1.39 -0.50 -1.20
CA SER A 104 -1.85 0.39 -2.26
C SER A 104 -2.29 -0.43 -3.46
N ALA A 105 -3.38 -0.01 -4.11
CA ALA A 105 -3.82 -0.52 -5.41
C ALA A 105 -3.45 0.44 -6.56
N GLY A 106 -2.57 1.42 -6.29
CA GLY A 106 -2.08 2.38 -7.27
C GLY A 106 -0.99 1.81 -8.18
N ASN A 107 -0.29 2.71 -8.88
CA ASN A 107 0.76 2.35 -9.84
C ASN A 107 1.86 1.49 -9.20
N THR A 108 1.99 0.24 -9.64
CA THR A 108 2.92 -0.76 -9.07
C THR A 108 4.38 -0.29 -9.13
N GLY A 109 4.80 0.31 -10.23
CA GLY A 109 6.17 0.79 -10.42
C GLY A 109 6.50 1.97 -9.49
N ALA A 110 5.55 2.90 -9.31
CA ALA A 110 5.69 4.02 -8.38
C ALA A 110 5.76 3.52 -6.93
N LEU A 111 4.87 2.60 -6.53
CA LEU A 111 4.87 2.01 -5.19
C LEU A 111 6.21 1.34 -4.88
N MET A 112 6.70 0.50 -5.80
CA MET A 112 7.99 -0.17 -5.64
C MET A 112 9.16 0.83 -5.56
N ALA A 113 9.18 1.84 -6.44
CA ALA A 113 10.24 2.85 -6.46
C ALA A 113 10.27 3.67 -5.16
N MET A 114 9.11 4.14 -4.70
CA MET A 114 8.98 4.90 -3.46
C MET A 114 9.30 4.05 -2.24
N ALA A 115 8.80 2.80 -2.17
CA ALA A 115 9.06 1.90 -1.06
C ALA A 115 10.55 1.57 -0.95
N LYS A 116 11.20 1.24 -2.08
CA LYS A 116 12.65 0.98 -2.11
C LYS A 116 13.44 2.22 -1.65
N PHE A 117 13.05 3.42 -2.08
CA PHE A 117 13.71 4.66 -1.68
C PHE A 117 13.55 4.96 -0.18
N GLN A 118 12.34 4.81 0.35
CA GLN A 118 12.00 5.20 1.72
C GLN A 118 12.39 4.15 2.77
N LEU A 119 12.09 2.88 2.51
CA LEU A 119 12.25 1.77 3.46
C LEU A 119 13.59 1.03 3.30
N ARG A 120 14.21 1.14 2.11
CA ARG A 120 15.39 0.35 1.70
C ARG A 120 15.09 -1.15 1.67
N THR A 121 16.02 -1.91 1.11
CA THR A 121 15.98 -3.38 1.14
C THR A 121 16.62 -3.90 2.42
N ILE A 122 16.27 -5.13 2.80
CA ILE A 122 16.98 -5.84 3.85
C ILE A 122 18.45 -6.08 3.44
N GLU A 123 19.32 -6.24 4.43
CA GLU A 123 20.75 -6.48 4.21
C GLU A 123 20.98 -7.72 3.33
N GLY A 124 21.93 -7.61 2.39
CA GLY A 124 22.24 -8.65 1.42
C GLY A 124 21.38 -8.64 0.16
N LEU A 125 20.25 -7.90 0.12
CA LEU A 125 19.43 -7.78 -1.09
C LEU A 125 19.64 -6.44 -1.79
N SER A 126 20.01 -6.48 -3.07
CA SER A 126 20.20 -5.28 -3.89
C SER A 126 18.90 -4.73 -4.49
N ARG A 127 17.91 -5.60 -4.73
CA ARG A 127 16.63 -5.26 -5.38
C ARG A 127 15.50 -6.09 -4.76
N PRO A 128 14.30 -5.50 -4.56
CA PRO A 128 13.12 -6.28 -4.21
C PRO A 128 12.60 -7.07 -5.42
N ALA A 129 11.85 -8.13 -5.16
CA ALA A 129 11.07 -8.87 -6.15
C ALA A 129 9.58 -8.68 -5.88
N ILE A 130 8.72 -8.75 -6.91
CA ILE A 130 7.27 -8.86 -6.70
C ILE A 130 6.96 -10.35 -6.63
N ALA A 131 6.32 -10.76 -5.53
CA ALA A 131 5.81 -12.09 -5.34
C ALA A 131 4.29 -12.11 -5.53
N ALA A 132 3.78 -13.07 -6.29
CA ALA A 132 2.35 -13.28 -6.49
C ALA A 132 1.95 -14.71 -6.14
N ILE A 133 0.71 -14.87 -5.67
CA ILE A 133 0.12 -16.19 -5.42
C ILE A 133 -0.60 -16.64 -6.70
N TRP A 134 -0.15 -17.74 -7.29
CA TRP A 134 -0.71 -18.33 -8.49
C TRP A 134 -1.55 -19.58 -8.15
N PRO A 135 -2.81 -19.68 -8.59
CA PRO A 135 -3.62 -20.89 -8.39
C PRO A 135 -3.10 -22.05 -9.23
N THR A 136 -3.06 -23.25 -8.66
CA THR A 136 -2.73 -24.50 -9.36
C THR A 136 -3.86 -25.50 -9.18
N ILE A 137 -3.86 -26.58 -9.96
CA ILE A 137 -4.83 -27.68 -9.83
C ILE A 137 -4.85 -28.26 -8.40
N ARG A 138 -3.73 -28.16 -7.67
CA ARG A 138 -3.55 -28.73 -6.33
C ARG A 138 -3.57 -27.68 -5.21
N GLY A 139 -3.79 -26.40 -5.50
CA GLY A 139 -3.78 -25.34 -4.49
C GLY A 139 -3.17 -24.05 -5.01
N GLN A 140 -2.10 -23.58 -4.38
CA GLN A 140 -1.45 -22.31 -4.68
C GLN A 140 0.07 -22.45 -4.71
N SER A 141 0.73 -21.62 -5.50
CA SER A 141 2.19 -21.50 -5.54
C SER A 141 2.58 -20.03 -5.47
N VAL A 142 3.74 -19.72 -4.89
CA VAL A 142 4.30 -18.37 -4.90
C VAL A 142 5.25 -18.27 -6.08
N VAL A 143 5.04 -17.26 -6.92
CA VAL A 143 5.90 -16.96 -8.08
C VAL A 143 6.62 -15.65 -7.82
N LEU A 144 7.93 -15.65 -8.03
CA LEU A 144 8.82 -14.48 -8.01
C LEU A 144 9.86 -14.64 -9.14
N ASP A 145 10.35 -13.58 -9.78
CA ASP A 145 9.88 -12.20 -9.80
C ASP A 145 8.85 -12.01 -10.94
N VAL A 146 7.69 -11.40 -10.67
CA VAL A 146 6.63 -11.19 -11.68
C VAL A 146 6.60 -9.78 -12.28
N GLY A 147 7.68 -9.01 -12.11
CA GLY A 147 7.84 -7.74 -12.85
C GLY A 147 8.52 -6.61 -12.10
N ALA A 148 9.16 -6.87 -10.96
CA ALA A 148 9.94 -5.84 -10.26
C ALA A 148 11.21 -5.48 -11.05
N ASN A 149 11.83 -6.48 -11.69
CA ASN A 149 13.10 -6.34 -12.36
C ASN A 149 13.05 -6.90 -13.79
N ILE A 150 13.63 -6.14 -14.72
CA ILE A 150 13.75 -6.54 -16.12
C ILE A 150 14.98 -7.44 -16.34
N ASP A 151 16.08 -7.14 -15.66
CA ASP A 151 17.34 -7.90 -15.73
C ASP A 151 17.70 -8.44 -14.35
N GLN A 152 18.01 -9.73 -14.24
CA GLN A 152 18.42 -10.40 -13.00
C GLN A 152 19.68 -11.27 -13.24
N ASP A 153 20.60 -11.26 -12.27
CA ASP A 153 21.73 -12.19 -12.24
C ASP A 153 21.39 -13.48 -11.45
N ALA A 154 22.28 -14.46 -11.48
CA ALA A 154 22.07 -15.74 -10.79
C ALA A 154 21.99 -15.64 -9.26
N ARG A 155 22.46 -14.53 -8.64
CA ARG A 155 22.31 -14.29 -7.20
C ARG A 155 20.97 -13.64 -6.85
N GLN A 156 20.26 -13.15 -7.87
CA GLN A 156 18.96 -12.48 -7.74
C GLN A 156 17.77 -13.41 -8.06
N LEU A 157 18.03 -14.63 -8.53
CA LEU A 157 17.06 -15.71 -8.78
C LEU A 157 17.07 -16.72 -7.63
#